data_AF-A0A1Q8QHQ5-F1
#
_entry.id   AF-A0A1Q8QHQ5-F1
#
_cell.length_a   1.000
_cell.length_b   1.000
_cell.length_c   1.000
_cell.angle_alpha   90.00
_cell.angle_beta   90.00
_cell.angle_gamma   90.00
#
_symmetry.space_group_name_H-M   'P 1'
#
loop_
_entity.id
_entity.type
_entity.pdbx_description
1 polymer ?
#
loop_
_entity_poly.entity_id
_entity_poly.type
_entity_poly.pdbx_seq_one_letter_code
_entity_poly.pdbx_strand_id
1 'polypeptide(L)'
;MQYDLLYAGIILHDIGKVYELMTDETGLGTEYTLEGELLGHIAIGLRIIEHMEGLDIEKKLLLQHIILSHHQTPEWGSPKRPMIKEAELLHHLDMIDSRMFDFENAVVQTEVGTLSARVHALERKVYRPIFD
;
A
#
# COMPACT_ATOMS: atom_id res chain seq x y z
N MET A 1 -1.31 -10.93 -19.55
CA MET A 1 -1.53 -10.00 -18.41
C MET A 1 -1.46 -8.60 -18.96
N GLN A 2 -2.29 -7.67 -18.48
CA GLN A 2 -2.23 -6.27 -18.93
C GLN A 2 -1.19 -5.54 -18.09
N TYR A 3 0.06 -5.57 -18.54
CA TYR A 3 1.19 -5.05 -17.76
C TYR A 3 1.09 -3.55 -17.50
N ASP A 4 0.64 -2.76 -18.49
CA ASP A 4 0.47 -1.31 -18.31
C ASP A 4 -0.55 -0.99 -17.21
N LEU A 5 -1.65 -1.74 -17.13
CA LEU A 5 -2.66 -1.59 -16.10
C LEU A 5 -2.13 -2.00 -14.72
N LEU A 6 -1.37 -3.10 -14.65
CA LEU A 6 -0.70 -3.52 -13.42
C LEU A 6 0.30 -2.47 -12.94
N TYR A 7 1.15 -1.95 -13.83
CA TYR A 7 2.13 -0.91 -13.48
C TYR A 7 1.46 0.38 -13.03
N ALA A 8 0.40 0.82 -13.73
CA ALA A 8 -0.40 1.95 -13.29
C ALA A 8 -0.99 1.70 -11.89
N GLY A 9 -1.53 0.50 -11.65
CA GLY A 9 -2.00 0.07 -10.35
C GLY A 9 -0.93 0.16 -9.26
N ILE A 10 0.25 -0.42 -9.50
CA ILE A 10 1.39 -0.39 -8.57
C ILE A 10 1.77 1.06 -8.22
N ILE A 11 1.89 1.93 -9.23
CA ILE A 11 2.30 3.32 -9.01
C ILE A 11 1.22 4.13 -8.28
N LEU A 12 -0.06 3.85 -8.54
CA LEU A 12 -1.17 4.72 -8.15
C LEU A 12 -2.01 4.20 -6.97
N HIS A 13 -1.84 2.96 -6.52
CA HIS A 13 -2.74 2.34 -5.53
C HIS A 13 -2.92 3.19 -4.26
N ASP A 14 -1.82 3.80 -3.83
CA ASP A 14 -1.73 4.63 -2.63
C ASP A 14 -1.65 6.13 -2.91
N ILE A 15 -1.96 6.60 -4.13
CA ILE A 15 -1.82 8.02 -4.51
C ILE A 15 -2.62 8.97 -3.61
N GLY A 16 -3.69 8.48 -2.99
CA GLY A 16 -4.48 9.26 -2.04
C GLY A 16 -3.69 9.67 -0.78
N LYS A 17 -2.60 8.97 -0.44
CA LYS A 17 -1.76 9.29 0.74
C LYS A 17 -1.18 10.71 0.68
N VAL A 18 -0.97 11.23 -0.53
CA VAL A 18 -0.48 12.61 -0.78
C VAL A 18 -1.41 13.68 -0.19
N TYR A 19 -2.71 13.39 -0.11
CA TYR A 19 -3.71 14.30 0.49
C TYR A 19 -4.24 13.78 1.84
N GLU A 20 -4.02 12.50 2.16
CA GLU A 20 -4.37 11.91 3.45
C GLU A 20 -3.45 12.42 4.56
N LEU A 21 -2.15 12.56 4.29
CA LEU A 21 -1.12 12.85 5.29
C LEU A 21 -0.53 14.25 5.10
N MET A 22 -0.33 14.97 6.22
CA MET A 22 0.60 16.08 6.27
C MET A 22 2.03 15.54 6.29
N THR A 23 2.92 16.16 5.54
CA THR A 23 4.33 15.75 5.45
C THR A 23 5.25 16.89 5.86
N ASP A 24 6.37 16.54 6.49
CA ASP A 24 7.45 17.48 6.77
C ASP A 24 8.38 17.64 5.55
N GLU A 25 9.47 18.41 5.72
CA GLU A 25 10.46 18.65 4.66
C GLU A 25 11.18 17.37 4.18
N THR A 26 11.12 16.28 4.95
CA THR A 26 11.70 14.98 4.61
C THR A 26 10.71 14.06 3.89
N GLY A 27 9.44 14.47 3.80
CA GLY A 27 8.35 13.66 3.25
C GLY A 27 7.78 12.63 4.23
N LEU A 28 8.15 12.69 5.52
CA LEU A 28 7.60 11.81 6.54
C LEU A 28 6.20 12.30 6.93
N GLY A 29 5.24 11.39 6.89
CA GLY A 29 3.87 11.65 7.33
C GLY A 29 3.84 11.91 8.84
N THR A 30 3.42 13.11 9.24
CA THR A 30 3.39 13.52 10.64
C THR A 30 2.01 13.36 11.26
N GLU A 31 0.98 13.81 10.54
CA GLU A 31 -0.41 13.87 10.99
C GLU A 31 -1.34 13.62 9.79
N TYR A 32 -2.59 13.24 10.05
CA TYR A 32 -3.61 13.18 9.00
C TYR A 32 -4.18 14.56 8.72
N THR A 33 -4.54 14.82 7.46
CA THR A 33 -5.37 15.98 7.11
C THR A 33 -6.81 15.72 7.55
N LEU A 34 -7.64 16.77 7.65
CA LEU A 34 -9.07 16.61 7.93
C LEU A 34 -9.75 15.71 6.89
N GLU A 35 -9.34 15.84 5.63
CA GLU A 35 -9.87 15.02 4.54
C GLU A 35 -9.41 13.57 4.66
N GLY A 36 -8.14 13.35 5.04
CA GLY A 36 -7.57 12.04 5.33
C GLY A 36 -8.31 11.32 6.46
N GLU A 37 -8.50 11.99 7.60
CA GLU A 37 -9.25 11.44 8.75
C GLU A 37 -10.69 11.01 8.39
N LEU A 38 -11.37 11.80 7.56
CA LEU A 38 -12.78 11.54 7.25
C LEU A 38 -12.99 10.53 6.12
N LEU A 39 -12.05 10.42 5.17
CA LEU A 39 -12.25 9.67 3.93
C LEU A 39 -11.24 8.55 3.70
N GLY A 40 -10.00 8.73 4.13
CA GLY A 40 -8.88 7.83 3.84
C GLY A 40 -8.39 7.86 2.39
N HIS A 41 -7.17 7.38 2.16
CA HIS A 41 -6.48 7.44 0.87
C HIS A 41 -7.20 6.67 -0.24
N ILE A 42 -7.94 5.60 0.04
CA ILE A 42 -8.68 4.86 -1.00
C ILE A 42 -9.73 5.77 -1.64
N ALA A 43 -10.59 6.41 -0.83
CA ALA A 43 -11.65 7.28 -1.34
C ALA A 43 -11.09 8.55 -2.01
N ILE A 44 -9.99 9.09 -1.47
CA ILE A 44 -9.24 10.18 -2.10
C ILE A 44 -8.68 9.73 -3.46
N GLY A 45 -8.03 8.57 -3.53
CA GLY A 45 -7.45 7.99 -4.74
C GLY A 45 -8.47 7.76 -5.84
N LEU A 46 -9.66 7.24 -5.49
CA LEU A 46 -10.77 7.09 -6.44
C LEU A 46 -11.20 8.41 -7.06
N ARG A 47 -11.27 9.49 -6.25
CA ARG A 47 -11.58 10.84 -6.76
C ARG A 47 -10.49 11.36 -7.68
N ILE A 48 -9.22 11.10 -7.39
CA ILE A 48 -8.10 11.47 -8.27
C ILE A 48 -8.24 10.76 -9.62
N ILE A 49 -8.48 9.43 -9.63
CA ILE A 49 -8.65 8.67 -10.88
C ILE A 49 -9.90 9.10 -11.64
N GLU A 50 -10.99 9.43 -10.95
CA GLU A 50 -12.22 9.91 -11.58
C GLU A 50 -11.98 11.17 -12.43
N HIS A 51 -11.18 12.11 -11.92
CA HIS A 51 -10.86 13.37 -12.61
C HIS A 51 -9.68 13.26 -13.59
N MET A 52 -9.07 12.08 -13.74
CA MET A 52 -7.96 11.88 -14.67
C MET A 52 -8.45 11.93 -16.12
N GLU A 53 -7.82 12.77 -16.94
CA GLU A 53 -8.11 12.90 -18.37
C GLU A 53 -7.25 11.95 -19.22
N GLY A 54 -7.68 11.67 -20.45
CA GLY A 54 -6.90 10.88 -21.42
C GLY A 54 -6.99 9.35 -21.27
N LEU A 55 -7.73 8.84 -20.28
CA LEU A 55 -8.08 7.42 -20.18
C LEU A 55 -9.47 7.15 -20.76
N ASP A 56 -9.62 6.04 -21.48
CA ASP A 56 -10.94 5.52 -21.81
C ASP A 56 -11.70 5.05 -20.55
N ILE A 57 -13.02 4.94 -20.68
CA ILE A 57 -13.93 4.66 -19.57
C ILE A 57 -13.60 3.33 -18.90
N GLU A 58 -13.22 2.30 -19.66
CA GLU A 58 -12.94 0.98 -19.12
C GLU A 58 -11.63 0.99 -18.32
N LYS A 59 -10.55 1.58 -18.84
CA LYS A 59 -9.29 1.68 -18.09
C LYS A 59 -9.45 2.47 -16.80
N LYS A 60 -10.22 3.55 -16.82
CA LYS A 60 -10.53 4.34 -15.62
C LYS A 60 -11.24 3.47 -14.57
N LEU A 61 -12.28 2.74 -14.98
CA LEU A 61 -13.03 1.83 -14.09
C LEU A 61 -12.14 0.71 -13.53
N LEU A 62 -11.27 0.11 -14.34
CA LEU A 62 -10.38 -0.96 -13.89
C LEU A 62 -9.32 -0.43 -12.91
N LEU A 63 -8.78 0.76 -13.14
CA LEU A 63 -7.83 1.38 -12.22
C LEU A 63 -8.50 1.76 -10.89
N GLN A 64 -9.73 2.28 -10.93
CA GLN A 64 -10.55 2.47 -9.74
C GLN A 64 -10.78 1.16 -8.98
N HIS A 65 -11.09 0.07 -9.68
CA HIS A 65 -11.24 -1.24 -9.04
C HIS A 65 -9.94 -1.72 -8.37
N ILE A 66 -8.79 -1.50 -9.02
CA ILE A 66 -7.48 -1.81 -8.44
C ILE A 66 -7.30 -1.06 -7.12
N ILE A 67 -7.46 0.27 -7.12
CA ILE A 67 -7.34 1.10 -5.89
C ILE A 67 -8.35 0.68 -4.83
N LEU A 68 -9.61 0.44 -5.20
CA LEU A 68 -10.67 0.08 -4.27
C LEU A 68 -10.44 -1.27 -3.55
N SER A 69 -9.70 -2.19 -4.18
CA SER A 69 -9.63 -3.58 -3.74
C SER A 69 -8.24 -4.07 -3.34
N HIS A 70 -7.21 -3.23 -3.38
CA HIS A 70 -5.82 -3.65 -3.21
C HIS A 70 -5.47 -4.18 -1.80
N HIS A 71 -6.26 -3.84 -0.77
CA HIS A 71 -6.15 -4.47 0.55
C HIS A 71 -7.00 -5.74 0.70
N GLN A 72 -7.50 -6.32 -0.38
CA GLN A 72 -8.22 -7.60 -0.43
C GLN A 72 -9.56 -7.69 0.33
N THR A 73 -9.67 -7.33 1.60
CA THR A 73 -10.88 -7.53 2.40
C THR A 73 -11.30 -6.27 3.18
N PRO A 74 -12.58 -6.17 3.60
CA PRO A 74 -13.05 -5.05 4.42
C PRO A 74 -12.30 -4.89 5.74
N GLU A 75 -11.84 -6.01 6.32
CA GLU A 75 -11.05 -6.03 7.56
C GLU A 75 -9.69 -5.34 7.39
N TRP A 76 -9.18 -5.24 6.16
CA TRP A 76 -7.94 -4.55 5.81
C TRP A 76 -8.19 -3.21 5.09
N GLY A 77 -9.45 -2.73 5.10
CA GLY A 77 -9.81 -1.41 4.58
C GLY A 77 -10.37 -1.39 3.15
N SER A 78 -10.36 -2.50 2.41
CA SER A 78 -10.90 -2.56 1.04
C SER A 78 -12.40 -2.91 1.01
N PRO A 79 -13.28 -2.08 0.42
CA PRO A 79 -14.71 -2.38 0.32
C PRO A 79 -15.05 -3.60 -0.56
N LYS A 80 -14.13 -4.02 -1.44
CA LYS A 80 -14.29 -5.13 -2.38
C LYS A 80 -13.03 -5.98 -2.45
N ARG A 81 -13.19 -7.25 -2.83
CA ARG A 81 -12.09 -8.13 -3.20
C ARG A 81 -11.60 -7.83 -4.63
N PRO A 82 -10.32 -8.10 -4.94
CA PRO A 82 -9.83 -8.09 -6.31
C PRO A 82 -10.69 -9.00 -7.20
N MET A 83 -11.07 -8.49 -8.38
CA MET A 83 -11.88 -9.22 -9.37
C MET A 83 -11.16 -9.36 -10.71
N ILE A 84 -9.94 -8.82 -10.79
CA ILE A 84 -9.04 -8.94 -11.93
C ILE A 84 -7.67 -9.38 -11.43
N LYS A 85 -6.95 -10.14 -12.24
CA LYS A 85 -5.62 -10.68 -11.89
C LYS A 85 -4.59 -9.59 -11.59
N GLU A 86 -4.71 -8.41 -12.22
CA GLU A 86 -3.84 -7.27 -11.97
C GLU A 86 -4.00 -6.73 -10.53
N ALA A 87 -5.25 -6.64 -10.03
CA ALA A 87 -5.53 -6.22 -8.65
C ALA A 87 -5.12 -7.29 -7.62
N GLU A 88 -5.34 -8.58 -7.94
CA GLU A 88 -4.92 -9.69 -7.06
C GLU A 88 -3.41 -9.75 -6.93
N LEU A 89 -2.68 -9.59 -8.04
CA LEU A 89 -1.23 -9.55 -8.03
C LEU A 89 -0.71 -8.33 -7.28
N LEU A 90 -1.29 -7.14 -7.49
CA LEU A 90 -0.93 -5.94 -6.74
C LEU A 90 -1.07 -6.16 -5.24
N HIS A 91 -2.21 -6.71 -4.79
CA HIS A 91 -2.43 -6.98 -3.37
C HIS A 91 -1.29 -7.82 -2.77
N HIS A 92 -0.87 -8.88 -3.46
CA HIS A 92 0.25 -9.70 -3.00
C HIS A 92 1.58 -8.96 -3.03
N LEU A 93 1.84 -8.13 -4.05
CA LEU A 93 3.05 -7.30 -4.11
C LEU A 93 3.11 -6.32 -2.94
N ASP A 94 2.01 -5.62 -2.65
CA ASP A 94 1.88 -4.69 -1.52
C ASP A 94 2.13 -5.38 -0.17
N MET A 95 1.50 -6.54 0.06
CA MET A 95 1.75 -7.33 1.27
C MET A 95 3.20 -7.81 1.39
N ILE A 96 3.83 -8.19 0.28
CA ILE A 96 5.24 -8.62 0.29
C ILE A 96 6.13 -7.44 0.65
N ASP A 97 5.93 -6.29 0.00
CA ASP A 97 6.71 -5.07 0.22
C ASP A 97 6.62 -4.60 1.68
N SER A 98 5.39 -4.49 2.21
CA SER A 98 5.14 -4.14 3.61
C SER A 98 5.86 -5.07 4.58
N ARG A 99 5.78 -6.39 4.36
CA ARG A 99 6.46 -7.35 5.24
C ARG A 99 7.97 -7.29 5.13
N MET A 100 8.51 -7.09 3.93
CA MET A 100 9.95 -6.95 3.73
C MET A 100 10.48 -5.70 4.45
N PHE A 101 9.77 -4.58 4.35
CA PHE A 101 10.07 -3.36 5.11
C PHE A 101 10.07 -3.61 6.62
N ASP A 102 9.07 -4.32 7.17
CA ASP A 102 9.04 -4.68 8.58
C ASP A 102 10.22 -5.58 9.01
N PHE A 103 10.63 -6.52 8.13
CA PHE A 103 11.80 -7.36 8.37
C PHE A 103 13.08 -6.52 8.42
N GLU A 104 13.30 -5.64 7.43
CA GLU A 104 14.49 -4.80 7.35
C GLU A 104 14.60 -3.88 8.56
N ASN A 105 13.51 -3.21 8.94
CA ASN A 105 13.46 -2.37 10.14
C ASN A 105 13.78 -3.16 11.41
N ALA A 106 13.18 -4.36 11.57
CA ALA A 106 13.44 -5.20 12.73
C ALA A 106 14.90 -5.67 12.77
N VAL A 107 15.49 -6.03 11.64
CA VAL A 107 16.89 -6.46 11.53
C VAL A 107 17.83 -5.32 11.92
N VAL A 108 17.63 -4.10 11.40
CA VAL A 108 18.49 -2.95 11.70
C VAL A 108 18.56 -2.64 13.20
N GLN A 109 17.43 -2.81 13.91
CA GLN A 109 17.31 -2.53 15.34
C GLN A 109 17.74 -3.70 16.26
N THR A 110 18.04 -4.87 15.69
CA THR A 110 18.35 -6.09 16.47
C THR A 110 19.85 -6.33 16.52
N GLU A 111 20.37 -6.82 17.65
CA GLU A 111 21.79 -7.21 17.77
C GLU A 111 22.11 -8.43 16.90
N VAL A 112 23.27 -8.44 16.26
CA VAL A 112 23.73 -9.52 15.38
C VAL A 112 23.72 -10.87 16.11
N GLY A 113 23.16 -11.90 15.48
CA GLY A 113 23.07 -13.23 16.05
C GLY A 113 21.96 -13.40 17.09
N THR A 114 21.07 -12.42 17.26
CA THR A 114 19.99 -12.46 18.25
C THR A 114 18.60 -12.35 17.61
N LEU A 115 17.56 -12.54 18.44
CA LEU A 115 16.16 -12.34 18.05
C LEU A 115 15.68 -10.95 18.49
N SER A 116 14.92 -10.30 17.62
CA SER A 116 14.21 -9.05 17.91
C SER A 116 13.15 -9.23 19.01
N ALA A 117 12.59 -8.10 19.48
CA ALA A 117 11.27 -8.09 20.08
C ALA A 117 10.21 -8.63 19.09
N ARG A 118 9.03 -9.03 19.58
CA ARG A 118 7.96 -9.52 18.69
C ARG A 118 7.51 -8.38 17.78
N VAL A 119 7.59 -8.58 16.46
CA VAL A 119 7.09 -7.64 15.46
C VAL A 119 5.61 -7.97 15.23
N HIS A 120 4.72 -7.04 15.59
CA HIS A 120 3.28 -7.29 15.56
C HIS A 120 2.76 -7.54 14.14
N ALA A 121 3.16 -6.72 13.16
CA ALA A 121 2.75 -6.86 11.76
C ALA A 121 3.22 -8.18 11.11
N LEU A 122 4.32 -8.77 11.59
CA LEU A 122 4.82 -10.07 11.12
C LEU A 122 4.33 -11.25 11.96
N GLU A 123 3.70 -10.99 13.11
CA GLU A 123 3.27 -11.97 14.11
C GLU A 123 4.38 -12.90 14.65
N ARG A 124 5.64 -12.46 14.57
CA ARG A 124 6.81 -13.27 14.96
C ARG A 124 7.98 -12.40 15.40
N LYS A 125 9.01 -13.04 15.96
CA LYS A 125 10.32 -12.42 16.14
C LYS A 125 11.13 -12.57 14.86
N VAL A 126 12.01 -11.61 14.61
CA VAL A 126 12.95 -11.60 13.48
C VAL A 126 14.34 -11.92 14.01
N TYR A 127 15.06 -12.79 13.31
CA TYR A 127 16.44 -13.11 13.62
C TYR A 127 17.37 -12.25 12.77
N ARG A 128 18.42 -11.66 13.36
CA ARG A 128 19.50 -11.02 12.62
C ARG A 128 20.65 -12.01 12.42
N PRO A 129 20.94 -12.44 11.18
CA PRO A 129 22.06 -13.35 10.90
C PRO A 129 23.42 -12.75 11.27
N ILE A 130 24.38 -13.63 11.51
CA ILE A 130 25.79 -13.28 11.78
C ILE A 130 26.57 -13.02 10.48
N PHE A 131 26.06 -13.54 9.37
CA PHE A 131 26.61 -13.39 8.03
C PHE A 131 25.80 -12.36 7.23
N ASP A 132 26.42 -11.83 6.17
CA ASP A 132 25.77 -10.94 5.20
C ASP A 132 24.76 -11.70 4.32
#